data_AF-A0A6P7HAM7-F1
#
_entry.id   AF-A0A6P7HAM7-F1
#
_cell.length_a   1.000
_cell.length_b   1.000
_cell.length_c   1.000
_cell.angle_alpha   90.00
_cell.angle_beta   90.00
_cell.angle_gamma   90.00
#
_symmetry.space_group_name_H-M   'P 1'
#
loop_
_entity.id
_entity.type
_entity.pdbx_description
1 polymer ?
#
loop_
_entity_poly.entity_id
_entity_poly.type
_entity_poly.pdbx_seq_one_letter_code
_entity_poly.pdbx_strand_id
1 'polypeptide(L)'
;MEDFSSKILKTHFSDHYCQVLFLDQHNLKSETKHKIRFMSNEAIVDFCDICNELFENIYCAQSVDAKYNAFINTFLLYFNKHFPLKITNNKKPKFTFKTPELIAAKNEMINFQRLSAQSLEFKQLFKNSQQIYNQLLQKEKNKHYEHRLANSKNKSKTSWQIINELTQHKKTKNDQPYFEDSLIGANSLNRYFNEKACTLIAN
;
A
#
# COMPACT_ATOMS: atom_id res chain seq x y z
N MET A 1 11.98 -13.79 30.21
CA MET A 1 12.98 -13.11 29.37
C MET A 1 12.19 -12.41 28.30
N GLU A 2 12.23 -11.09 28.26
CA GLU A 2 11.58 -10.34 27.18
C GLU A 2 12.45 -10.52 25.93
N ASP A 3 11.94 -11.27 24.96
CA ASP A 3 12.57 -11.42 23.66
C ASP A 3 12.38 -10.10 22.90
N PHE A 4 13.45 -9.31 22.81
CA PHE A 4 13.51 -8.19 21.89
C PHE A 4 14.47 -8.51 20.76
N SER A 5 14.15 -8.07 19.55
CA SER A 5 15.06 -8.14 18.41
C SER A 5 15.38 -6.73 17.92
N SER A 6 16.57 -6.54 17.38
CA SER A 6 16.98 -5.25 16.83
C SER A 6 17.41 -5.41 15.37
N LYS A 7 17.19 -4.36 14.58
CA LYS A 7 17.60 -4.30 13.18
C LYS A 7 18.18 -2.93 12.85
N ILE A 8 19.29 -2.94 12.13
CA ILE A 8 19.87 -1.72 11.56
C ILE A 8 19.13 -1.37 10.25
N LEU A 9 18.70 -0.12 10.13
CA LEU A 9 18.06 0.44 8.96
C LEU A 9 18.96 1.52 8.35
N LYS A 10 19.41 1.29 7.12
CA LYS A 10 20.14 2.29 6.33
C LYS A 10 19.14 3.17 5.59
N THR A 11 19.10 4.45 5.92
CA THR A 11 18.11 5.39 5.37
C THR A 11 18.72 6.44 4.44
N HIS A 12 20.05 6.54 4.38
CA HIS A 12 20.80 7.52 3.57
C HIS A 12 20.49 9.00 3.87
N PHE A 13 19.74 9.30 4.94
CA PHE A 13 19.46 10.66 5.39
C PHE A 13 20.51 11.23 6.36
N SER A 14 21.35 10.36 6.94
CA SER A 14 22.42 10.69 7.85
C SER A 14 23.58 9.70 7.63
N ASP A 15 24.77 10.14 8.02
CA ASP A 15 25.98 9.34 8.19
C ASP A 15 25.84 8.24 9.27
N HIS A 16 24.86 8.35 10.16
CA HIS A 16 24.52 7.33 11.14
C HIS A 16 23.44 6.37 10.64
N TYR A 17 23.55 5.11 11.06
CA TYR A 17 22.51 4.12 10.80
C TYR A 17 21.38 4.21 11.83
N CYS A 18 20.14 4.11 11.35
CA CYS A 18 18.98 4.01 12.22
C CYS A 18 18.93 2.62 12.87
N GLN A 19 18.50 2.54 14.13
CA GLN A 19 18.26 1.28 14.81
C GLN A 19 16.75 1.14 15.09
N VAL A 20 16.21 -0.01 14.74
CA VAL A 20 14.81 -0.38 14.99
C VAL A 20 14.81 -1.48 16.03
N LEU A 21 14.08 -1.26 17.13
CA LEU A 21 13.86 -2.25 18.18
C LEU A 21 12.45 -2.86 18.00
N PHE A 22 12.36 -4.18 18.00
CA PHE A 22 11.11 -4.93 18.04
C PHE A 22 10.95 -5.50 19.44
N LEU A 23 9.85 -5.16 20.08
CA LEU A 23 9.45 -5.67 21.38
C LEU A 23 8.30 -6.65 21.16
N ASP A 24 8.48 -7.90 21.58
CA ASP A 24 7.41 -8.89 21.49
C ASP A 24 6.34 -8.62 22.57
N GLN A 25 5.20 -8.07 22.14
CA GLN A 25 4.02 -7.98 22.99
C GLN A 25 3.26 -9.31 22.97
N HIS A 26 3.34 -10.06 24.06
CA HIS A 26 2.50 -11.24 24.26
C HIS A 26 1.01 -10.84 24.36
N ASN A 27 0.21 -11.36 23.42
CA ASN A 27 -1.26 -11.51 23.49
C ASN A 27 -2.10 -10.26 23.86
N LEU A 28 -2.16 -9.28 22.95
CA LEU A 28 -3.36 -8.45 22.80
C LEU A 28 -4.05 -8.80 21.49
N LYS A 29 -5.07 -9.66 21.55
CA LYS A 29 -6.08 -9.77 20.46
C LYS A 29 -6.90 -8.50 20.45
N SER A 30 -6.31 -7.42 19.96
CA SER A 30 -7.01 -6.18 19.70
C SER A 30 -7.48 -6.22 18.25
N GLU A 31 -8.79 -6.20 18.03
CA GLU A 31 -9.33 -5.59 16.82
C GLU A 31 -8.92 -4.12 16.88
N THR A 32 -7.71 -3.81 16.43
CA THR A 32 -7.17 -2.45 16.53
C THR A 32 -7.98 -1.54 15.61
N LYS A 33 -9.00 -0.91 16.17
CA LYS A 33 -9.67 0.25 15.59
C LYS A 33 -8.65 1.38 15.62
N HIS A 34 -8.20 1.80 14.43
CA HIS A 34 -7.25 2.91 14.31
C HIS A 34 -8.02 4.22 14.19
N LYS A 35 -7.59 5.22 14.96
CA LYS A 35 -8.07 6.60 14.85
C LYS A 35 -7.15 7.33 13.86
N ILE A 36 -7.67 7.71 12.70
CA ILE A 36 -6.89 8.45 11.69
C ILE A 36 -7.63 9.73 11.29
N ARG A 37 -6.86 10.75 10.87
CA ARG A 37 -7.40 11.94 10.21
C ARG A 37 -7.09 11.83 8.73
N PHE A 38 -8.09 12.10 7.89
CA PHE A 38 -7.90 12.15 6.44
C PHE A 38 -7.61 13.61 6.06
N MET A 39 -6.44 13.85 5.48
CA MET A 39 -6.04 15.16 4.97
C MET A 39 -6.07 15.10 3.44
N SER A 40 -7.27 15.21 2.85
CA SER A 40 -7.38 15.33 1.40
C SER A 40 -7.02 16.74 0.95
N ASN A 41 -6.75 16.92 -0.35
CA ASN A 41 -6.43 18.24 -0.89
C ASN A 41 -7.58 19.23 -0.67
N GLU A 42 -8.82 18.77 -0.80
CA GLU A 42 -10.02 19.59 -0.55
C GLU A 42 -10.09 20.01 0.93
N ALA A 43 -9.88 19.07 1.87
CA ALA A 43 -9.87 19.37 3.29
C ALA A 43 -8.73 20.33 3.69
N ILE A 44 -7.60 20.29 2.99
CA ILE A 44 -6.49 21.23 3.18
C ILE A 44 -6.88 22.64 2.69
N VAL A 45 -7.55 22.73 1.54
CA VAL A 45 -8.06 24.01 1.02
C VAL A 45 -9.09 24.59 1.98
N ASP A 46 -10.03 23.78 2.48
CA ASP A 46 -11.03 24.25 3.44
C ASP A 46 -10.39 24.66 4.78
N PHE A 47 -9.32 23.99 5.22
CA PHE A 47 -8.60 24.38 6.43
C PHE A 47 -7.97 25.77 6.34
N CYS A 48 -7.68 26.28 5.13
CA CYS A 48 -7.22 27.65 4.93
C CYS A 48 -8.26 28.71 5.36
N ASP A 49 -9.50 28.34 5.69
CA ASP A 49 -10.47 29.21 6.37
C ASP A 49 -9.88 29.87 7.63
N ILE A 50 -8.93 29.21 8.30
CA ILE A 50 -8.22 29.78 9.45
C ILE A 50 -7.47 31.08 9.11
N CYS A 51 -7.10 31.30 7.85
CA CYS A 51 -6.45 32.54 7.41
C CYS A 51 -7.39 33.75 7.47
N ASN A 52 -8.70 33.53 7.53
CA ASN A 52 -9.71 34.58 7.68
C ASN A 52 -10.03 34.89 9.15
N GLU A 53 -9.44 34.17 10.09
CA GLU A 53 -9.62 34.39 11.53
C GLU A 53 -8.89 35.67 11.97
N LEU A 54 -9.58 36.53 12.71
CA LEU A 54 -9.03 37.83 13.14
C LEU A 54 -8.09 37.69 14.35
N PHE A 55 -8.19 36.58 15.09
CA PHE A 55 -7.36 36.29 16.26
C PHE A 55 -7.40 37.40 17.34
N GLU A 56 -8.48 38.17 17.41
CA GLU A 56 -8.64 39.27 18.37
C GLU A 56 -8.45 38.79 19.82
N ASN A 57 -8.93 37.59 20.12
CA ASN A 57 -8.76 36.92 21.41
C ASN A 57 -7.28 36.70 21.81
N ILE A 58 -6.37 36.53 20.84
CA ILE A 58 -4.92 36.47 21.08
C ILE A 58 -4.39 37.88 21.37
N TYR A 59 -4.76 38.88 20.57
CA TYR A 59 -4.25 40.23 20.73
C TYR A 59 -4.71 40.89 22.04
N CYS A 60 -5.93 40.59 22.49
CA CYS A 60 -6.52 41.12 23.72
C CYS A 60 -6.09 40.38 25.00
N ALA A 61 -5.50 39.19 24.89
CA ALA A 61 -5.07 38.41 26.05
C ALA A 61 -3.87 39.05 26.77
N GLN A 62 -3.88 39.01 28.10
CA GLN A 62 -2.92 39.76 28.94
C GLN A 62 -1.60 39.02 29.18
N SER A 63 -1.64 37.70 29.36
CA SER A 63 -0.44 36.88 29.62
C SER A 63 -0.01 36.10 28.38
N VAL A 64 1.28 35.76 28.31
CA VAL A 64 1.83 34.91 27.24
C VAL A 64 1.11 33.57 27.18
N ASP A 65 0.83 32.96 28.32
CA ASP A 65 0.09 31.69 28.39
C ASP A 65 -1.34 31.83 27.87
N ALA A 66 -2.02 32.94 28.20
CA ALA A 66 -3.37 33.19 27.68
C ALA A 66 -3.37 33.39 26.17
N LYS A 67 -2.35 34.06 25.62
CA LYS A 67 -2.16 34.21 24.16
C LYS A 67 -1.92 32.86 23.48
N TYR A 68 -1.03 32.04 24.03
CA TYR A 68 -0.75 30.72 23.52
C TYR A 68 -1.99 29.82 23.55
N ASN A 69 -2.72 29.83 24.67
CA ASN A 69 -3.94 29.05 24.82
C ASN A 69 -5.04 29.51 23.85
N ALA A 70 -5.21 30.81 23.66
CA ALA A 70 -6.14 31.36 22.67
C ALA A 70 -5.77 30.87 21.25
N PHE A 71 -4.49 30.96 20.87
CA PHE A 71 -4.01 30.47 19.59
C PHE A 71 -4.28 28.98 19.39
N ILE A 72 -3.81 28.14 20.32
CA ILE A 72 -3.87 26.69 20.14
C ILE A 72 -5.32 26.19 20.14
N ASN A 73 -6.20 26.82 20.93
CA ASN A 73 -7.62 26.48 20.94
C ASN A 73 -8.29 26.84 19.61
N THR A 74 -8.03 28.04 19.08
CA THR A 74 -8.53 28.44 17.76
C THR A 74 -7.97 27.51 16.68
N PHE A 75 -6.66 27.26 16.65
CA PHE A 75 -6.06 26.33 15.71
C PHE A 75 -6.69 24.93 15.77
N LEU A 76 -6.83 24.37 16.98
CA LEU A 76 -7.39 23.03 17.17
C LEU A 76 -8.87 22.98 16.78
N LEU A 77 -9.63 24.06 16.95
CA LEU A 77 -11.02 24.14 16.49
C LEU A 77 -11.09 23.93 14.97
N TYR A 78 -10.35 24.74 14.21
CA TYR A 78 -10.29 24.62 12.74
C TYR A 78 -9.71 23.26 12.32
N PHE A 79 -8.62 22.83 12.96
CA PHE A 79 -7.97 21.56 12.63
C PHE A 79 -8.91 20.37 12.86
N ASN A 80 -9.65 20.35 13.96
CA ASN A 80 -10.61 19.28 14.25
C ASN A 80 -11.86 19.34 13.34
N LYS A 81 -12.29 20.54 12.96
CA LYS A 81 -13.40 20.76 12.01
C LYS A 81 -13.09 20.19 10.64
N HIS A 82 -11.92 20.50 10.09
CA HIS A 82 -11.55 20.11 8.71
C HIS A 82 -10.88 18.73 8.64
N PHE A 83 -10.21 18.28 9.70
CA PHE A 83 -9.56 16.97 9.77
C PHE A 83 -10.15 16.11 10.89
N PRO A 84 -11.45 15.80 10.91
CA PRO A 84 -12.06 15.06 12.01
C PRO A 84 -11.44 13.68 12.19
N LEU A 85 -11.32 13.26 13.45
CA LEU A 85 -10.79 11.95 13.81
C LEU A 85 -11.80 10.87 13.43
N LYS A 86 -11.44 9.98 12.51
CA LYS A 86 -12.28 8.87 12.06
C LYS A 86 -11.74 7.54 12.55
N ILE A 87 -12.64 6.68 13.03
CA ILE A 87 -12.31 5.30 13.37
C ILE A 87 -12.35 4.49 12.08
N THR A 88 -11.27 3.77 11.79
CA THR A 88 -11.20 2.90 10.61
C THR A 88 -10.86 1.48 10.99
N ASN A 89 -11.46 0.56 10.26
CA ASN A 89 -11.14 -0.85 10.34
C ASN A 89 -9.96 -1.14 9.44
N ASN A 90 -9.04 -1.98 9.90
CA ASN A 90 -7.99 -2.53 9.05
C ASN A 90 -8.63 -3.32 7.91
N LYS A 91 -8.63 -2.76 6.70
CA LYS A 91 -8.79 -3.58 5.50
C LYS A 91 -7.55 -4.46 5.42
N LYS A 92 -7.72 -5.77 5.63
CA LYS A 92 -6.65 -6.72 5.35
C LYS A 92 -6.22 -6.48 3.90
N PRO A 93 -4.94 -6.17 3.63
CA PRO A 93 -4.50 -5.99 2.27
C PRO A 93 -4.81 -7.28 1.51
N LYS A 94 -5.36 -7.15 0.30
CA LYS A 94 -5.44 -8.28 -0.63
C LYS A 94 -4.02 -8.82 -0.79
N PHE A 95 -3.86 -10.10 -0.47
CA PHE A 95 -2.64 -10.90 -0.55
C PHE A 95 -1.38 -10.14 -0.99
N THR A 96 -0.53 -9.78 -0.03
CA THR A 96 0.77 -9.16 -0.29
C THR A 96 1.84 -10.22 -0.09
N PHE A 97 2.74 -10.38 -1.05
CA PHE A 97 3.94 -11.18 -0.88
C PHE A 97 4.79 -10.55 0.23
N LYS A 98 5.08 -11.31 1.30
CA LYS A 98 5.77 -10.82 2.50
C LYS A 98 7.11 -11.51 2.73
N THR A 99 7.85 -11.80 1.67
CA THR A 99 9.22 -12.31 1.86
C THR A 99 10.11 -11.18 2.43
N PRO A 100 11.01 -11.48 3.37
CA PRO A 100 11.90 -10.47 3.95
C PRO A 100 12.68 -9.69 2.90
N GLU A 101 13.11 -10.38 1.84
CA GLU A 101 13.85 -9.82 0.70
C GLU A 101 13.01 -8.79 -0.08
N LEU A 102 11.76 -9.12 -0.40
CA LEU A 102 10.87 -8.21 -1.12
C LEU A 102 10.53 -6.96 -0.29
N ILE A 103 10.38 -7.13 1.03
CA ILE A 103 10.15 -6.03 1.96
C ILE A 103 11.40 -5.12 2.00
N ALA A 104 12.60 -5.69 2.07
CA ALA A 104 13.84 -4.93 2.07
C ALA A 104 14.00 -4.12 0.77
N ALA A 105 13.83 -4.77 -0.38
CA ALA A 105 13.92 -4.14 -1.70
C ALA A 105 12.86 -3.02 -1.87
N LYS A 106 11.64 -3.23 -1.37
CA LYS A 106 10.59 -2.20 -1.37
C LYS A 106 10.99 -0.98 -0.54
N ASN A 107 11.51 -1.19 0.66
CA ASN A 107 11.89 -0.10 1.55
C ASN A 107 13.06 0.69 0.98
N GLU A 108 14.04 0.01 0.41
CA GLU A 108 15.17 0.63 -0.29
C GLU A 108 14.69 1.49 -1.49
N MET A 109 13.80 0.95 -2.32
CA MET A 109 13.19 1.68 -3.43
C MET A 109 12.46 2.95 -2.94
N ILE A 110 11.66 2.85 -1.87
CA ILE A 110 10.95 4.01 -1.30
C ILE A 110 11.94 5.05 -0.76
N ASN A 111 13.02 4.63 -0.11
CA ASN A 111 14.05 5.54 0.39
C ASN A 111 14.69 6.32 -0.77
N PHE A 112 15.12 5.63 -1.83
CA PHE A 112 15.69 6.31 -2.99
C PHE A 112 14.68 7.17 -3.75
N GLN A 113 13.41 6.78 -3.79
CA GLN A 113 12.34 7.60 -4.37
C GLN A 113 12.26 8.95 -3.66
N ARG A 114 12.30 8.98 -2.32
CA ARG A 114 12.27 10.22 -1.53
C ARG A 114 13.48 11.11 -1.78
N LEU A 115 14.65 10.49 -1.98
CA LEU A 115 15.91 11.18 -2.26
C LEU A 115 16.09 11.58 -3.73
N SER A 116 15.31 11.01 -4.64
CA SER A 116 15.49 11.20 -6.09
C SER A 116 15.34 12.64 -6.58
N ALA A 117 14.66 13.50 -5.81
CA ALA A 117 14.54 14.93 -6.10
C ALA A 117 15.80 15.72 -5.74
N GLN A 118 16.69 15.16 -4.92
CA GLN A 118 17.86 15.85 -4.36
C GLN A 118 19.08 15.76 -5.28
N SER A 119 19.25 14.68 -6.04
CA SER A 119 20.38 14.53 -6.97
C SER A 119 20.08 13.56 -8.12
N LEU A 120 20.83 13.71 -9.22
CA LEU A 120 20.77 12.79 -10.36
C LEU A 120 21.24 11.37 -10.00
N GLU A 121 22.19 11.27 -9.07
CA GLU A 121 22.68 9.98 -8.55
C GLU A 121 21.56 9.21 -7.84
N PHE A 122 20.82 9.86 -6.94
CA PHE A 122 19.68 9.23 -6.27
C PHE A 122 18.56 8.86 -7.23
N LYS A 123 18.38 9.62 -8.31
CA LYS A 123 17.44 9.25 -9.38
C LYS A 123 17.87 7.96 -10.09
N GLN A 124 19.16 7.74 -10.29
CA GLN A 124 19.66 6.49 -10.87
C GLN A 124 19.55 5.32 -9.89
N LEU A 125 19.87 5.53 -8.60
CA LEU A 125 19.68 4.54 -7.55
C LEU A 125 18.21 4.13 -7.38
N PHE A 126 17.28 5.08 -7.50
CA PHE A 126 15.85 4.79 -7.53
C PHE A 126 15.46 3.90 -8.70
N LYS A 127 15.93 4.19 -9.93
CA LYS A 127 15.65 3.33 -11.09
C LYS A 127 16.18 1.90 -10.90
N ASN A 128 17.41 1.77 -10.40
CA ASN A 128 18.03 0.46 -10.17
C ASN A 128 17.27 -0.33 -9.09
N SER A 129 16.96 0.29 -7.95
CA SER A 129 16.21 -0.35 -6.87
C SER A 129 14.77 -0.70 -7.27
N GLN A 130 14.13 0.12 -8.12
CA GLN A 130 12.83 -0.19 -8.70
C GLN A 130 12.88 -1.43 -9.62
N GLN A 131 13.91 -1.56 -10.46
CA GLN A 131 14.10 -2.75 -11.30
C GLN A 131 14.27 -4.01 -10.44
N ILE A 132 15.13 -3.96 -9.42
CA ILE A 132 15.36 -5.08 -8.49
C ILE A 132 14.06 -5.48 -7.79
N TYR A 133 13.32 -4.49 -7.25
CA TYR A 133 12.04 -4.75 -6.60
C TYR A 133 11.03 -5.42 -7.55
N ASN A 134 10.92 -4.94 -8.79
CA ASN A 134 10.00 -5.50 -9.78
C ASN A 134 10.38 -6.94 -10.16
N GLN A 135 11.67 -7.23 -10.34
CA GLN A 135 12.15 -8.59 -10.61
C GLN A 135 11.83 -9.55 -9.47
N LEU A 136 12.09 -9.14 -8.22
CA LEU A 136 11.76 -9.93 -7.04
C LEU A 136 10.26 -10.15 -6.91
N LEU A 137 9.46 -9.11 -7.13
CA LEU A 137 8.01 -9.22 -7.10
C LEU A 137 7.48 -10.21 -8.14
N GLN A 138 8.03 -10.17 -9.36
CA GLN A 138 7.63 -11.09 -10.42
C GLN A 138 8.04 -12.53 -10.09
N LYS A 139 9.25 -12.74 -9.57
CA LYS A 139 9.72 -14.05 -9.13
C LYS A 139 8.80 -14.64 -8.06
N GLU A 140 8.43 -13.86 -7.05
CA GLU A 140 7.53 -14.31 -5.98
C GLU A 140 6.11 -14.60 -6.48
N LYS A 141 5.59 -13.79 -7.43
CA LYS A 141 4.32 -14.08 -8.10
C LYS A 141 4.36 -15.40 -8.86
N ASN A 142 5.39 -15.61 -9.68
CA ASN A 142 5.56 -16.84 -10.46
C ASN A 142 5.61 -18.06 -9.54
N LYS A 143 6.49 -18.01 -8.52
CA LYS A 143 6.63 -19.08 -7.51
C LYS A 143 5.30 -19.41 -6.84
N HIS A 144 4.49 -18.41 -6.50
CA HIS A 144 3.18 -18.63 -5.90
C HIS A 144 2.20 -19.34 -6.84
N TYR A 145 2.09 -18.89 -8.09
CA TYR A 145 1.18 -19.50 -9.05
C TYR A 145 1.65 -20.89 -9.49
N GLU A 146 2.95 -21.08 -9.68
CA GLU A 146 3.56 -22.40 -9.92
C GLU A 146 3.25 -23.36 -8.78
N HIS A 147 3.46 -22.93 -7.53
CA HIS A 147 3.14 -23.74 -6.36
C HIS A 147 1.65 -24.08 -6.26
N ARG A 148 0.75 -23.13 -6.55
CA ARG A 148 -0.70 -23.40 -6.62
C ARG A 148 -1.04 -24.42 -7.70
N LEU A 149 -0.45 -24.29 -8.88
CA LEU A 149 -0.66 -25.23 -9.98
C LEU A 149 -0.13 -26.60 -9.61
N ALA A 150 1.11 -26.71 -9.13
CA ALA A 150 1.77 -27.96 -8.74
C ALA A 150 0.97 -28.74 -7.67
N ASN A 151 0.42 -28.04 -6.67
CA ASN A 151 -0.33 -28.66 -5.57
C ASN A 151 -1.84 -28.80 -5.81
N SER A 152 -2.38 -28.29 -6.93
CA SER A 152 -3.80 -28.41 -7.21
C SER A 152 -4.21 -29.82 -7.63
N LYS A 153 -5.35 -30.29 -7.10
CA LYS A 153 -5.98 -31.56 -7.51
C LYS A 153 -6.55 -31.50 -8.93
N ASN A 154 -7.10 -30.34 -9.31
CA ASN A 154 -7.63 -30.08 -10.65
C ASN A 154 -6.86 -28.90 -11.27
N LYS A 155 -5.94 -29.21 -12.18
CA LYS A 155 -5.06 -28.22 -12.82
C LYS A 155 -5.88 -27.23 -13.64
N SER A 156 -6.78 -27.71 -14.50
CA SER A 156 -7.58 -26.89 -15.40
C SER A 156 -8.43 -25.86 -14.65
N LYS A 157 -9.14 -26.28 -13.60
CA LYS A 157 -9.94 -25.35 -12.77
C LYS A 157 -9.07 -24.31 -12.07
N THR A 158 -7.89 -24.72 -11.59
CA THR A 158 -6.96 -23.83 -10.89
C THR A 158 -6.35 -22.80 -11.85
N SER A 159 -5.96 -23.22 -13.05
CA SER A 159 -5.49 -22.31 -14.11
C SER A 159 -6.55 -21.26 -14.45
N TRP A 160 -7.82 -21.67 -14.60
CA TRP A 160 -8.92 -20.74 -14.84
C TRP A 160 -9.14 -19.75 -13.69
N GLN A 161 -9.00 -20.20 -12.44
CA GLN A 161 -9.06 -19.29 -11.29
C GLN A 161 -7.93 -18.27 -11.32
N ILE A 162 -6.70 -18.69 -11.62
CA ILE A 162 -5.54 -17.80 -11.73
C ILE A 162 -5.75 -16.77 -12.85
N ILE A 163 -6.21 -17.20 -14.03
CA ILE A 163 -6.50 -16.29 -15.15
C ILE A 163 -7.54 -15.25 -14.73
N ASN A 164 -8.63 -15.68 -14.09
CA ASN A 164 -9.68 -14.77 -13.62
C ASN A 164 -9.18 -13.78 -12.55
N GLU A 165 -8.29 -14.22 -11.66
CA GLU A 165 -7.65 -13.37 -10.65
C GLU A 165 -6.76 -12.29 -11.30
N LEU A 166 -5.95 -12.67 -12.30
CA LEU A 166 -5.02 -11.77 -12.98
C LEU A 166 -5.73 -10.77 -13.91
N THR A 167 -6.80 -11.21 -14.57
CA THR A 167 -7.56 -10.39 -15.54
C THR A 167 -8.68 -9.56 -14.91
N GLN A 168 -8.93 -9.70 -13.60
CA GLN A 168 -9.98 -8.97 -12.84
C GLN A 168 -11.39 -9.09 -13.45
N HIS A 169 -11.71 -10.20 -14.13
CA HIS A 169 -13.05 -10.38 -14.68
C HIS A 169 -14.12 -10.36 -13.57
N LYS A 170 -15.00 -9.35 -13.61
CA LYS A 170 -16.26 -9.38 -12.85
C LYS A 170 -17.12 -10.48 -13.47
N LYS A 171 -17.53 -11.46 -12.67
CA LYS A 171 -18.48 -12.50 -13.12
C LYS A 171 -19.75 -11.82 -13.64
N THR A 172 -19.95 -11.78 -14.95
CA THR A 172 -21.26 -11.55 -15.55
C THR A 172 -22.04 -12.85 -15.39
N LYS A 173 -23.27 -12.76 -14.86
CA LYS A 173 -24.05 -13.94 -14.47
C LYS A 173 -24.53 -14.82 -15.64
N ASN A 174 -24.34 -14.42 -16.89
CA ASN A 174 -25.17 -14.92 -17.99
C ASN A 174 -24.46 -15.54 -19.20
N ASP A 175 -23.13 -15.70 -19.23
CA ASP A 175 -22.48 -16.26 -20.41
C ASP A 175 -22.05 -17.71 -20.17
N GLN A 176 -23.00 -18.64 -20.27
CA GLN A 176 -22.65 -20.02 -20.60
C GLN A 176 -22.61 -20.13 -22.13
N PRO A 177 -21.43 -20.22 -22.76
CA PRO A 177 -21.36 -20.44 -24.18
C PRO A 177 -21.86 -21.86 -24.48
N TYR A 178 -22.93 -21.94 -25.27
CA TYR A 178 -23.39 -23.19 -25.88
C TYR A 178 -22.54 -23.44 -27.12
N PHE A 179 -21.93 -24.63 -27.21
CA PHE A 179 -21.19 -25.07 -28.38
C PHE A 179 -21.89 -26.29 -28.96
N GLU A 180 -22.32 -26.21 -30.22
CA GLU A 180 -22.98 -27.31 -30.95
C GLU A 180 -22.06 -28.52 -31.14
N ASP A 181 -20.74 -28.30 -31.21
CA ASP A 181 -19.73 -29.33 -31.38
C ASP A 181 -18.63 -29.17 -30.32
N SER A 182 -18.32 -30.28 -29.63
CA SER A 182 -17.25 -30.36 -28.64
C SER A 182 -15.88 -29.98 -29.21
N LEU A 183 -15.63 -30.23 -30.50
CA LEU A 183 -14.36 -29.89 -31.15
C LEU A 183 -14.25 -28.37 -31.39
N ILE A 184 -15.35 -27.75 -31.83
CA ILE A 184 -15.45 -26.29 -32.02
C ILE A 184 -15.34 -25.57 -30.68
N GLY A 185 -15.98 -26.10 -29.64
CA GLY A 185 -15.87 -25.58 -28.27
C GLY A 185 -14.44 -25.65 -27.73
N ALA A 186 -13.76 -26.79 -27.90
CA ALA A 186 -12.37 -26.96 -27.48
C ALA A 186 -11.41 -26.03 -28.24
N ASN A 187 -11.57 -25.89 -29.56
CA ASN A 187 -10.74 -25.01 -30.38
C ASN A 187 -10.96 -23.53 -30.06
N SER A 188 -12.21 -23.13 -29.83
CA SER A 188 -12.57 -21.77 -29.39
C SER A 188 -11.97 -21.44 -28.01
N LEU A 189 -12.03 -22.38 -27.08
CA LEU A 189 -11.40 -22.27 -25.76
C LEU A 189 -9.87 -22.16 -25.85
N ASN A 190 -9.24 -23.00 -26.68
CA ASN A 190 -7.79 -22.97 -26.89
C ASN A 190 -7.34 -21.64 -27.53
N ARG A 191 -8.11 -21.12 -28.48
CA ARG A 191 -7.84 -19.81 -29.10
C ARG A 191 -7.93 -18.68 -28.09
N TYR A 192 -9.01 -18.65 -27.30
CA TYR A 192 -9.18 -17.66 -26.23
C TYR A 192 -8.05 -17.76 -25.20
N PHE A 193 -7.67 -18.99 -24.81
CA PHE A 193 -6.57 -19.22 -23.88
C PHE A 193 -5.25 -18.66 -24.43
N ASN A 194 -4.92 -18.92 -25.69
CA ASN A 194 -3.72 -18.38 -26.34
C ASN A 194 -3.73 -16.86 -26.40
N GLU A 195 -4.87 -16.25 -26.76
CA GLU A 195 -5.01 -14.79 -26.79
C GLU A 195 -4.74 -14.16 -25.42
N LYS A 196 -5.34 -14.72 -24.36
CA LYS A 196 -5.14 -14.22 -22.99
C LYS A 196 -3.76 -14.52 -22.43
N ALA A 197 -3.19 -15.68 -22.76
CA ALA A 197 -1.82 -16.01 -22.40
C ALA A 197 -0.84 -14.97 -22.99
N CYS A 198 -1.02 -14.57 -24.27
CA CYS A 198 -0.23 -13.50 -24.88
C CYS A 198 -0.37 -12.16 -24.15
N THR A 199 -1.57 -11.83 -23.66
CA THR A 199 -1.79 -10.58 -22.90
C THR A 199 -1.10 -10.59 -21.52
N LEU A 200 -0.96 -11.78 -20.93
CA LEU A 200 -0.30 -11.97 -19.63
C LEU A 200 1.23 -11.98 -19.74
N ILE A 201 1.80 -12.33 -20.90
CA ILE A 201 3.25 -12.31 -21.16
C ILE A 201 3.76 -10.87 -21.39
N ALA A 202 2.89 -9.97 -21.84
CA ALA A 202 3.25 -8.58 -22.18
C ALA A 202 3.22 -7.60 -20.99
N ASN A 203 2.83 -8.05 -19.78
CA ASN A 203 2.77 -7.24 -18.55
C ASN A 203 3.78 -7.72 -17.51
#